data_AF-A0A1X1TDE2-F1
#
_entry.id   AF-A0A1X1TDE2-F1
#
_cell.length_a   1.000
_cell.length_b   1.000
_cell.length_c   1.000
_cell.angle_alpha   90.00
_cell.angle_beta   90.00
_cell.angle_gamma   90.00
#
_symmetry.space_group_name_H-M   'P 1'
#
loop_
_entity.id
_entity.type
_entity.pdbx_description
1 polymer ?
#
loop_
_entity_poly.entity_id
_entity_poly.type
_entity_poly.pdbx_seq_one_letter_code
_entity_poly.pdbx_strand_id
1 'polypeptide(L)'
;MDHGDMDHGDMDHGDMDHGGMDHGGMDHGGMDHGGHGEMDHGGMDHGGMDHGDMDMDMAPEGIALAQGTEDRDGLEMDALHLRLGPVLPYWPAGLVLRCSINGDVITEARAWIVGAARHAGDRSESSPLDGALGAARECDHIHDVLALVGWPRGAAIARRCRDLLLADENENAVRLLGKLQRAVRRSVLLRWSLRDVGLLTRQELGRRRLPAALEGDAYTRLLTRSDVMGDLVSDPLMVNPFHVDTRTVTEALPHLVGGLDIATARLTVAGLGIETSLHAGVGAP
;
A
#
# COMPACT_ATOMS: atom_id res chain seq x y z
N MET A 1 -58.37 -11.57 -23.18
CA MET A 1 -57.77 -11.30 -24.50
C MET A 1 -56.29 -11.17 -24.26
N ASP A 2 -55.57 -12.11 -24.82
CA ASP A 2 -54.16 -12.42 -24.67
C ASP A 2 -53.47 -12.04 -25.98
N HIS A 3 -52.40 -11.24 -25.88
CA HIS A 3 -51.43 -10.93 -26.93
C HIS A 3 -50.17 -10.51 -26.15
N GLY A 4 -49.03 -11.19 -26.17
CA GLY A 4 -48.47 -12.08 -27.16
C GLY A 4 -47.00 -11.66 -27.29
N ASP A 5 -46.10 -12.57 -26.93
CA ASP A 5 -44.65 -12.50 -27.03
C ASP A 5 -44.14 -11.73 -28.27
N MET A 6 -43.12 -10.88 -28.07
CA MET A 6 -42.22 -10.45 -29.14
C MET A 6 -40.78 -10.55 -28.68
N ASP A 7 -40.24 -11.72 -28.96
CA ASP A 7 -38.83 -12.07 -29.02
C ASP A 7 -38.16 -11.36 -30.22
N HIS A 8 -37.00 -10.75 -29.99
CA HIS A 8 -36.06 -10.33 -31.03
C HIS A 8 -34.70 -10.90 -30.68
N GLY A 9 -34.48 -12.12 -31.15
CA GLY A 9 -33.19 -12.79 -31.15
C GLY A 9 -32.16 -12.16 -32.08
N ASP A 10 -30.92 -12.55 -31.81
CA ASP A 10 -29.71 -12.56 -32.64
C ASP A 10 -29.31 -11.30 -33.41
N MET A 11 -28.27 -10.64 -32.88
CA MET A 11 -27.21 -10.08 -33.72
C MET A 11 -25.89 -10.77 -33.35
N ASP A 12 -25.57 -11.78 -34.16
CA ASP A 12 -24.28 -12.42 -34.27
C ASP A 12 -23.27 -11.44 -34.89
N HIS A 13 -22.18 -11.16 -34.17
CA HIS A 13 -20.97 -10.57 -34.73
C HIS A 13 -19.82 -11.55 -34.51
N GLY A 14 -19.81 -12.58 -35.34
CA GLY A 14 -18.65 -13.44 -35.57
C GLY A 14 -17.41 -12.66 -36.01
N ASP A 15 -16.27 -13.21 -35.59
CA ASP A 15 -14.90 -13.05 -36.09
C ASP A 15 -14.45 -11.71 -36.68
N MET A 16 -13.55 -11.05 -35.96
CA MET A 16 -12.45 -10.32 -36.58
C MET A 16 -11.12 -10.84 -36.02
N ASP A 17 -10.59 -11.83 -36.72
CA ASP A 17 -9.21 -12.30 -36.63
C ASP A 17 -8.26 -11.19 -37.14
N HIS A 18 -7.33 -10.76 -36.30
CA HIS A 18 -6.18 -9.94 -36.69
C HIS A 18 -4.90 -10.77 -36.61
N GLY A 19 -4.91 -11.90 -37.31
CA GLY A 19 -3.72 -12.67 -37.64
C GLY A 19 -2.82 -11.94 -38.64
N GLY A 20 -1.55 -11.75 -38.23
CA GLY A 20 -0.40 -11.78 -39.13
C GLY A 20 -0.16 -10.57 -40.04
N MET A 21 0.52 -9.54 -39.53
CA MET A 21 1.37 -8.70 -40.39
C MET A 21 2.79 -9.28 -40.38
N ASP A 22 3.06 -10.09 -41.39
CA ASP A 22 4.40 -10.56 -41.76
C ASP A 22 5.18 -9.40 -42.39
N HIS A 23 6.21 -8.91 -41.70
CA HIS A 23 7.19 -8.00 -42.29
C HIS A 23 8.38 -8.81 -42.80
N GLY A 24 8.15 -9.50 -43.92
CA GLY A 24 9.20 -10.07 -44.73
C GLY A 24 10.13 -8.99 -45.29
N GLY A 25 11.43 -9.15 -44.98
CA GLY A 25 12.59 -8.78 -45.79
C GLY A 25 12.62 -7.39 -46.44
N MET A 26 13.28 -6.44 -45.77
CA MET A 26 13.96 -5.35 -46.47
C MET A 26 15.47 -5.63 -46.47
N ASP A 27 15.93 -6.14 -47.62
CA ASP A 27 17.32 -6.26 -48.00
C ASP A 27 17.87 -4.85 -48.30
N HIS A 28 18.79 -4.37 -47.46
CA HIS A 28 19.58 -3.17 -47.75
C HIS A 28 20.98 -3.61 -48.17
N GLY A 29 21.08 -3.97 -49.44
CA GLY A 29 22.33 -4.08 -50.16
C GLY A 29 23.12 -2.76 -50.13
N GLY A 30 24.40 -2.92 -49.82
CA GLY A 30 25.53 -2.02 -50.05
C GLY A 30 25.29 -0.57 -50.45
N MET A 31 25.62 0.34 -49.52
CA MET A 31 26.18 1.64 -49.87
C MET A 31 27.54 1.78 -49.19
N ASP A 32 28.56 1.50 -49.99
CA ASP A 32 29.95 1.88 -49.77
C ASP A 32 30.08 3.39 -50.03
N HIS A 33 30.48 4.14 -49.01
CA HIS A 33 30.99 5.49 -49.17
C HIS A 33 32.27 5.62 -48.35
N GLY A 34 33.38 5.38 -49.04
CA GLY A 34 34.72 5.58 -48.53
C GLY A 34 35.02 7.04 -48.15
N GLY A 35 35.97 7.15 -47.22
CA GLY A 35 37.12 8.04 -47.38
C GLY A 35 36.96 9.51 -46.97
N HIS A 36 36.94 9.78 -45.67
CA HIS A 36 37.52 10.99 -45.06
C HIS A 36 38.03 10.57 -43.67
N GLY A 37 39.32 10.40 -43.43
CA GLY A 37 40.32 11.46 -43.42
C GLY A 37 40.77 11.62 -41.96
N GLU A 38 41.93 11.06 -41.64
CA GLU A 38 42.60 11.16 -40.34
C GLU A 38 42.62 12.62 -39.86
N MET A 39 42.07 12.88 -38.68
CA MET A 39 42.39 14.06 -37.88
C MET A 39 42.96 13.58 -36.56
N ASP A 40 44.29 13.55 -36.53
CA ASP A 40 45.12 13.45 -35.36
C ASP A 40 44.95 14.73 -34.53
N HIS A 41 44.25 14.63 -33.40
CA HIS A 41 44.24 15.68 -32.38
C HIS A 41 45.24 15.31 -31.29
N GLY A 42 46.51 15.64 -31.59
CA GLY A 42 47.57 15.67 -30.60
C GLY A 42 47.24 16.60 -29.43
N GLY A 43 47.45 16.07 -28.22
CA GLY A 43 47.93 16.77 -27.03
C GLY A 43 47.25 18.08 -26.63
N MET A 44 46.25 17.99 -25.75
CA MET A 44 45.95 19.06 -24.81
C MET A 44 46.13 18.52 -23.38
N ASP A 45 47.32 18.79 -22.85
CA ASP A 45 47.69 18.65 -21.46
C ASP A 45 46.93 19.73 -20.65
N HIS A 46 45.87 19.33 -19.94
CA HIS A 46 45.25 20.17 -18.92
C HIS A 46 45.98 19.94 -17.60
N GLY A 47 47.14 20.59 -17.47
CA GLY A 47 47.81 20.81 -16.20
C GLY A 47 46.84 21.43 -15.18
N GLY A 48 46.94 20.93 -13.94
CA GLY A 48 45.96 21.10 -12.89
C GLY A 48 45.51 22.53 -12.60
N MET A 49 44.19 22.69 -12.50
CA MET A 49 43.58 23.75 -11.70
C MET A 49 43.17 23.14 -10.37
N ASP A 50 44.02 23.38 -9.39
CA ASP A 50 43.79 23.21 -7.96
C ASP A 50 42.70 24.22 -7.54
N HIS A 51 41.46 23.74 -7.42
CA HIS A 51 40.41 24.48 -6.71
C HIS A 51 40.43 24.05 -5.25
N GLY A 52 41.35 24.66 -4.51
CA GLY A 52 41.36 24.64 -3.06
C GLY A 52 40.04 25.15 -2.50
N ASP A 53 39.56 24.43 -1.49
CA ASP A 53 38.64 24.83 -0.43
C ASP A 53 38.17 26.29 -0.49
N MET A 54 36.94 26.50 -0.96
CA MET A 54 36.13 27.63 -0.53
C MET A 54 34.89 27.09 0.16
N ASP A 55 35.10 26.76 1.43
CA ASP A 55 34.10 26.59 2.48
C ASP A 55 33.39 27.96 2.66
N MET A 56 32.39 28.23 1.83
CA MET A 56 31.59 29.46 1.89
C MET A 56 30.22 29.12 2.48
N ASP A 57 30.21 29.09 3.80
CA ASP A 57 29.04 29.11 4.68
C ASP A 57 28.25 30.40 4.42
N MET A 58 27.40 30.38 3.39
CA MET A 58 26.56 31.50 2.95
C MET A 58 25.08 31.18 3.19
N ALA A 59 24.67 31.12 4.46
CA ALA A 59 23.27 31.27 4.82
C ALA A 59 22.93 32.77 4.91
N PRO A 60 22.08 33.34 4.04
CA PRO A 60 21.57 34.68 4.23
C PRO A 60 20.60 34.67 5.42
N GLU A 61 20.81 35.57 6.38
CA GLU A 61 19.89 35.88 7.49
C GLU A 61 19.77 34.88 8.66
N GLY A 62 20.67 33.90 8.80
CA GLY A 62 20.75 33.10 10.03
C GLY A 62 19.54 32.20 10.30
N ILE A 63 18.70 31.96 9.29
CA ILE A 63 17.68 30.92 9.29
C ILE A 63 18.38 29.64 8.85
N ALA A 64 18.39 28.62 9.72
CA ALA A 64 18.93 27.31 9.37
C ALA A 64 18.18 26.75 8.16
N LEU A 65 18.89 26.62 7.03
CA LEU A 65 18.39 25.96 5.84
C LEU A 65 18.30 24.45 6.10
N ALA A 66 17.36 23.78 5.43
CA ALA A 66 17.20 22.33 5.54
C ALA A 66 18.51 21.63 5.13
N GLN A 67 18.98 20.68 5.94
CA GLN A 67 20.18 19.92 5.61
C GLN A 67 19.89 18.96 4.45
N GLY A 68 20.56 19.17 3.33
CA GLY A 68 20.52 18.28 2.17
C GLY A 68 21.18 16.93 2.46
N THR A 69 20.72 15.89 1.76
CA THR A 69 21.39 14.59 1.67
C THR A 69 22.02 14.46 0.29
N GLU A 70 23.22 13.89 0.18
CA GLU A 70 23.91 13.71 -1.11
C GLU A 70 23.09 12.87 -2.11
N ASP A 71 22.76 13.45 -3.27
CA ASP A 71 22.11 12.80 -4.42
C ASP A 71 23.13 12.51 -5.56
N ARG A 72 22.75 11.63 -6.50
CA ARG A 72 23.54 11.10 -7.63
C ARG A 72 24.04 12.15 -8.64
N ASP A 73 23.53 13.38 -8.59
CA ASP A 73 23.89 14.47 -9.52
C ASP A 73 24.59 15.67 -8.84
N GLY A 74 24.80 15.62 -7.52
CA GLY A 74 25.51 16.64 -6.78
C GLY A 74 24.70 17.91 -6.46
N LEU A 75 23.37 17.88 -6.58
CA LEU A 75 22.49 18.97 -6.13
C LEU A 75 21.81 18.62 -4.80
N GLU A 76 21.84 19.55 -3.84
CA GLU A 76 21.12 19.39 -2.57
C GLU A 76 19.61 19.45 -2.80
N MET A 77 18.90 18.34 -2.54
CA MET A 77 17.44 18.32 -2.58
C MET A 77 16.84 18.85 -1.28
N ASP A 78 15.78 19.67 -1.40
CA ASP A 78 14.97 20.11 -0.26
C ASP A 78 14.36 18.89 0.46
N ALA A 79 14.66 18.76 1.76
CA ALA A 79 14.09 17.74 2.62
C ALA A 79 12.82 18.26 3.33
N LEU A 80 11.68 17.62 3.10
CA LEU A 80 10.41 17.93 3.76
C LEU A 80 10.16 16.96 4.92
N HIS A 81 9.98 17.49 6.12
CA HIS A 81 9.57 16.69 7.28
C HIS A 81 8.05 16.69 7.44
N LEU A 82 7.43 15.51 7.31
CA LEU A 82 5.98 15.32 7.49
C LEU A 82 5.67 14.44 8.71
N ARG A 83 4.47 14.63 9.25
CA ARG A 83 3.88 13.75 10.25
C ARG A 83 2.52 13.26 9.75
N LEU A 84 2.40 11.95 9.55
CA LEU A 84 1.15 11.27 9.21
C LEU A 84 0.50 10.70 10.48
N GLY A 85 -0.80 10.89 10.62
CA GLY A 85 -1.54 10.52 11.84
C GLY A 85 -1.36 11.52 13.01
N PRO A 86 -1.97 11.26 14.19
CA PRO A 86 -2.71 10.06 14.56
C PRO A 86 -4.19 10.06 14.14
N VAL A 87 -4.67 11.16 13.56
CA VAL A 87 -6.08 11.38 13.17
C VAL A 87 -6.17 11.67 11.66
N LEU A 88 -5.51 10.82 10.86
CA LEU A 88 -5.56 10.93 9.40
C LEU A 88 -6.70 10.03 8.87
N PRO A 89 -7.45 10.43 7.83
CA PRO A 89 -8.46 9.56 7.24
C PRO A 89 -7.84 8.27 6.67
N TYR A 90 -8.52 7.14 6.90
CA TYR A 90 -8.11 5.80 6.46
C TYR A 90 -6.72 5.43 6.97
N TRP A 91 -6.47 5.75 8.24
CA TRP A 91 -5.21 5.56 8.92
C TRP A 91 -5.45 4.93 10.29
N PRO A 92 -4.58 4.02 10.76
CA PRO A 92 -4.71 3.42 12.08
C PRO A 92 -4.73 4.49 13.18
N ALA A 93 -5.80 4.51 13.98
CA ALA A 93 -5.98 5.53 15.01
C ALA A 93 -4.77 5.54 15.98
N GLY A 94 -4.23 6.71 16.34
CA GLY A 94 -3.12 6.75 17.29
C GLY A 94 -1.74 6.40 16.72
N LEU A 95 -1.64 5.78 15.53
CA LEU A 95 -0.35 5.58 14.85
C LEU A 95 0.18 6.91 14.34
N VAL A 96 1.43 7.22 14.63
CA VAL A 96 2.13 8.37 14.06
C VAL A 96 3.32 7.87 13.27
N LEU A 97 3.44 8.35 12.03
CA LEU A 97 4.60 8.12 11.18
C LEU A 97 5.23 9.48 10.86
N ARG A 98 6.42 9.72 11.38
CA ARG A 98 7.25 10.88 11.03
C ARG A 98 8.14 10.48 9.85
N CYS A 99 8.08 11.26 8.78
CA CYS A 99 8.85 11.02 7.56
C CYS A 99 9.73 12.23 7.26
N SER A 100 10.90 11.96 6.67
CA SER A 100 11.67 12.91 5.86
C SER A 100 11.48 12.49 4.41
N ILE A 101 11.21 13.46 3.53
CA ILE A 101 10.86 13.23 2.13
C ILE A 101 11.76 14.11 1.26
N ASN A 102 12.34 13.51 0.22
CA ASN A 102 13.03 14.23 -0.83
C ASN A 102 12.23 14.04 -2.11
N GLY A 103 11.69 15.14 -2.66
CA GLY A 103 10.73 15.06 -3.76
C GLY A 103 9.45 14.33 -3.33
N ASP A 104 9.18 13.16 -3.92
CA ASP A 104 8.07 12.29 -3.56
C ASP A 104 8.47 11.09 -2.69
N VAL A 105 9.77 10.81 -2.52
CA VAL A 105 10.28 9.61 -1.86
C VAL A 105 10.54 9.82 -0.38
N ILE A 106 10.04 8.91 0.46
CA ILE A 106 10.37 8.86 1.89
C ILE A 106 11.80 8.34 2.07
N THR A 107 12.69 9.18 2.57
CA THR A 107 14.11 8.86 2.80
C THR A 107 14.39 8.40 4.23
N GLU A 108 13.67 8.94 5.22
CA GLU A 108 13.71 8.50 6.61
C GLU A 108 12.28 8.35 7.15
N ALA A 109 12.05 7.36 8.01
CA ALA A 109 10.77 7.17 8.69
C ALA A 109 10.97 6.74 10.14
N ARG A 110 10.06 7.17 11.02
CA ARG A 110 9.97 6.73 12.42
C ARG A 110 8.50 6.57 12.81
N ALA A 111 8.15 5.45 13.44
CA ALA A 111 6.78 5.15 13.82
C ALA A 111 6.62 5.03 15.34
N TRP A 112 5.50 5.49 15.89
CA TRP A 112 5.11 5.25 17.28
C TRP A 112 3.58 5.33 17.44
N ILE A 113 3.05 4.74 18.50
CA ILE A 113 1.62 4.83 18.85
C ILE A 113 1.43 5.79 20.03
N VAL A 114 0.54 6.77 19.85
CA VAL A 114 0.13 7.68 20.92
C VAL A 114 -0.69 6.91 21.95
N GLY A 115 -0.30 6.98 23.22
CA GLY A 115 -1.04 6.37 24.32
C GLY A 115 -0.62 4.94 24.69
N ALA A 116 0.34 4.33 23.99
CA ALA A 116 0.83 2.96 24.25
C ALA A 116 1.44 2.74 25.65
N ALA A 117 1.71 3.82 26.41
CA ALA A 117 2.35 3.78 27.72
C ALA A 117 1.41 3.42 28.90
N ARG A 118 0.15 3.07 28.65
CA ARG A 118 -0.81 2.77 29.73
C ARG A 118 -1.53 1.47 29.43
N HIS A 119 -1.40 0.49 30.33
CA HIS A 119 -2.05 -0.83 30.38
C HIS A 119 -1.27 -2.00 29.77
N ALA A 120 -0.06 -2.23 30.27
CA ALA A 120 0.64 -3.52 30.17
C ALA A 120 0.08 -4.57 31.18
N GLY A 121 -1.24 -4.61 31.36
CA GLY A 121 -1.85 -5.43 32.39
C GLY A 121 -3.36 -5.47 32.30
N ASP A 122 -3.88 -6.10 31.25
CA ASP A 122 -5.07 -6.96 31.40
C ASP A 122 -5.17 -7.88 30.18
N ARG A 123 -4.88 -9.17 30.36
CA ARG A 123 -5.21 -10.19 29.37
C ARG A 123 -6.67 -10.55 29.62
N SER A 124 -7.59 -9.81 29.01
CA SER A 124 -9.00 -10.20 29.00
C SER A 124 -9.12 -11.51 28.23
N GLU A 125 -9.72 -12.51 28.89
CA GLU A 125 -10.07 -13.80 28.28
C GLU A 125 -10.98 -13.55 27.06
N SER A 126 -10.73 -14.30 25.98
CA SER A 126 -11.43 -14.16 24.71
C SER A 126 -12.91 -14.50 24.86
N SER A 127 -13.77 -13.49 24.71
CA SER A 127 -15.23 -13.60 24.74
C SER A 127 -15.76 -13.90 23.33
N PRO A 128 -16.91 -14.59 23.16
CA PRO A 128 -17.56 -14.75 21.85
C PRO A 128 -17.89 -13.43 21.13
N LEU A 129 -17.99 -12.32 21.88
CA LEU A 129 -18.08 -10.95 21.35
C LEU A 129 -16.84 -10.52 20.53
N ASP A 130 -15.72 -11.23 20.69
CA ASP A 130 -14.45 -10.94 20.02
C ASP A 130 -14.43 -11.40 18.56
N GLY A 131 -15.22 -12.42 18.20
CA GLY A 131 -15.30 -12.91 16.81
C GLY A 131 -16.01 -11.93 15.88
N ALA A 132 -17.22 -11.49 16.26
CA ALA A 132 -17.98 -10.48 15.51
C ALA A 132 -17.26 -9.12 15.50
N LEU A 133 -16.63 -8.73 16.61
CA LEU A 133 -15.83 -7.52 16.69
C LEU A 133 -14.56 -7.62 15.83
N GLY A 134 -13.90 -8.78 15.80
CA GLY A 134 -12.76 -9.05 14.91
C GLY A 134 -13.15 -8.98 13.44
N ALA A 135 -14.26 -9.61 13.06
CA ALA A 135 -14.79 -9.53 11.69
C ALA A 135 -15.19 -8.10 11.30
N ALA A 136 -15.76 -7.33 12.23
CA ALA A 136 -16.08 -5.92 12.04
C ALA A 136 -14.81 -5.07 11.83
N ARG A 137 -13.72 -5.35 12.56
CA ARG A 137 -12.41 -4.68 12.35
C ARG A 137 -11.81 -5.02 10.99
N GLU A 138 -11.90 -6.27 10.56
CA GLU A 138 -11.47 -6.64 9.20
C GLU A 138 -12.27 -5.89 8.12
N CYS A 139 -13.56 -5.64 8.35
CA CYS A 139 -14.33 -4.75 7.47
C CYS A 139 -13.80 -3.31 7.44
N ASP A 140 -13.33 -2.76 8.57
CA ASP A 140 -12.70 -1.42 8.61
C ASP A 140 -11.37 -1.41 7.84
N HIS A 141 -10.55 -2.45 7.94
CA HIS A 141 -9.30 -2.56 7.17
C HIS A 141 -9.56 -2.67 5.65
N ILE A 142 -10.55 -3.47 5.25
CA ILE A 142 -11.01 -3.55 3.86
C ILE A 142 -11.54 -2.18 3.41
N HIS A 143 -12.32 -1.50 4.26
CA HIS A 143 -12.84 -0.17 3.98
C HIS A 143 -11.74 0.84 3.66
N ASP A 144 -10.70 0.90 4.49
CA ASP A 144 -9.60 1.86 4.36
C ASP A 144 -8.82 1.68 3.05
N VAL A 145 -8.46 0.44 2.71
CA VAL A 145 -7.77 0.14 1.44
C VAL A 145 -8.64 0.54 0.24
N LEU A 146 -9.93 0.18 0.26
CA LEU A 146 -10.85 0.48 -0.83
C LEU A 146 -11.14 1.99 -0.97
N ALA A 147 -11.12 2.72 0.14
CA ALA A 147 -11.27 4.17 0.12
C ALA A 147 -10.01 4.86 -0.44
N LEU A 148 -8.81 4.43 -0.02
CA LEU A 148 -7.53 4.99 -0.48
C LEU A 148 -7.28 4.76 -1.96
N VAL A 149 -7.63 3.58 -2.49
CA VAL A 149 -7.52 3.28 -3.93
C VAL A 149 -8.61 3.95 -4.77
N GLY A 150 -9.49 4.75 -4.15
CA GLY A 150 -10.50 5.52 -4.86
C GLY A 150 -11.72 4.70 -5.31
N TRP A 151 -12.07 3.62 -4.61
CA TRP A 151 -13.25 2.80 -4.91
C TRP A 151 -14.38 2.99 -3.86
N PRO A 152 -15.11 4.13 -3.90
CA PRO A 152 -16.06 4.50 -2.85
C PRO A 152 -17.23 3.53 -2.71
N ARG A 153 -17.67 2.91 -3.82
CA ARG A 153 -18.73 1.90 -3.78
C ARG A 153 -18.30 0.66 -3.00
N GLY A 154 -17.08 0.17 -3.22
CA GLY A 154 -16.50 -0.96 -2.49
C GLY A 154 -16.33 -0.61 -1.00
N ALA A 155 -15.76 0.56 -0.71
CA ALA A 155 -15.60 1.06 0.65
C ALA A 155 -16.95 1.17 1.40
N ALA A 156 -18.01 1.66 0.74
CA ALA A 156 -19.34 1.72 1.34
C ALA A 156 -19.97 0.33 1.58
N ILE A 157 -19.66 -0.66 0.74
CA ILE A 157 -20.08 -2.05 0.97
C ILE A 157 -19.37 -2.63 2.19
N ALA A 158 -18.05 -2.45 2.31
CA ALA A 158 -17.28 -2.91 3.47
C ALA A 158 -17.80 -2.30 4.78
N ARG A 159 -18.07 -0.99 4.80
CA ARG A 159 -18.69 -0.32 5.95
C ARG A 159 -20.06 -0.90 6.31
N ARG A 160 -20.90 -1.19 5.32
CA ARG A 160 -22.19 -1.84 5.56
C ARG A 160 -22.05 -3.27 6.10
N CYS A 161 -21.05 -4.03 5.66
CA CYS A 161 -20.76 -5.34 6.24
C CYS A 161 -20.45 -5.20 7.74
N ARG A 162 -19.60 -4.24 8.13
CA ARG A 162 -19.32 -3.94 9.53
C ARG A 162 -20.59 -3.60 10.31
N ASP A 163 -21.41 -2.69 9.80
CA ASP A 163 -22.61 -2.24 10.50
C ASP A 163 -23.60 -3.41 10.70
N LEU A 164 -23.71 -4.33 9.73
CA LEU A 164 -24.49 -5.56 9.87
C LEU A 164 -23.93 -6.51 10.92
N LEU A 165 -22.60 -6.69 10.97
CA LEU A 165 -21.95 -7.51 12.00
C LEU A 165 -22.18 -6.95 13.42
N LEU A 166 -22.09 -5.63 13.58
CA LEU A 166 -22.36 -4.96 14.85
C LEU A 166 -23.84 -5.00 15.25
N ALA A 167 -24.75 -5.20 14.29
CA ALA A 167 -26.17 -5.43 14.50
C ALA A 167 -26.54 -6.92 14.66
N ASP A 168 -25.54 -7.82 14.72
CA ASP A 168 -25.71 -9.28 14.78
C ASP A 168 -26.44 -9.89 13.56
N GLU A 169 -26.43 -9.20 12.42
CA GLU A 169 -26.99 -9.67 11.15
C GLU A 169 -25.96 -10.45 10.32
N ASN A 170 -25.34 -11.47 10.92
CA ASN A 170 -24.19 -12.20 10.37
C ASN A 170 -24.43 -12.80 8.98
N GLU A 171 -25.60 -13.41 8.74
CA GLU A 171 -25.95 -13.97 7.42
C GLU A 171 -26.03 -12.90 6.33
N ASN A 172 -26.54 -11.71 6.67
CA ASN A 172 -26.64 -10.58 5.75
C ASN A 172 -25.24 -10.01 5.45
N ALA A 173 -24.39 -9.92 6.47
CA ALA A 173 -23.00 -9.50 6.34
C ALA A 173 -22.20 -10.44 5.42
N VAL A 174 -22.25 -11.76 5.65
CA VAL A 174 -21.56 -12.77 4.82
C VAL A 174 -22.03 -12.74 3.37
N ARG A 175 -23.35 -12.62 3.15
CA ARG A 175 -23.91 -12.52 1.79
C ARG A 175 -23.44 -11.25 1.07
N LEU A 176 -23.32 -10.13 1.79
CA LEU A 176 -22.83 -8.87 1.25
C LEU A 176 -21.32 -8.91 0.99
N LEU A 177 -20.54 -9.51 1.89
CA LEU A 177 -19.11 -9.77 1.70
C LEU A 177 -18.87 -10.60 0.45
N GLY A 178 -19.63 -11.68 0.23
CA GLY A 178 -19.48 -12.50 -0.98
C GLY A 178 -19.72 -11.71 -2.27
N LYS A 179 -20.59 -10.68 -2.24
CA LYS A 179 -20.76 -9.75 -3.37
C LYS A 179 -19.54 -8.84 -3.53
N LEU A 180 -19.00 -8.31 -2.44
CA LEU A 180 -17.79 -7.48 -2.45
C LEU A 180 -16.59 -8.26 -2.99
N GLN A 181 -16.32 -9.45 -2.45
CA GLN A 181 -15.24 -10.33 -2.89
C GLN A 181 -15.31 -10.64 -4.39
N ARG A 182 -16.51 -10.97 -4.90
CA ARG A 182 -16.71 -11.19 -6.35
C ARG A 182 -16.41 -9.94 -7.16
N ALA A 183 -16.78 -8.75 -6.68
CA ALA A 183 -16.47 -7.50 -7.35
C ALA A 183 -14.97 -7.17 -7.33
N VAL A 184 -14.29 -7.38 -6.18
CA VAL A 184 -12.83 -7.23 -6.03
C VAL A 184 -12.10 -8.15 -7.00
N ARG A 185 -12.41 -9.46 -6.98
CA ARG A 185 -11.75 -10.48 -7.82
C ARG A 185 -11.93 -10.26 -9.32
N ARG A 186 -13.03 -9.62 -9.74
CA ARG A 186 -13.31 -9.30 -11.14
C ARG A 186 -12.71 -7.95 -11.59
N SER A 187 -12.23 -7.13 -10.67
CA SER A 187 -11.72 -5.80 -10.99
C SER A 187 -10.24 -5.84 -11.38
N VAL A 188 -9.97 -5.79 -12.69
CA VAL A 188 -8.60 -5.71 -13.23
C VAL A 188 -7.91 -4.43 -12.77
N LEU A 189 -8.61 -3.30 -12.77
CA LEU A 189 -8.07 -2.02 -12.33
C LEU A 189 -7.63 -2.07 -10.87
N LEU A 190 -8.46 -2.62 -9.97
CA LEU A 190 -8.11 -2.74 -8.56
C LEU A 190 -6.89 -3.65 -8.37
N ARG A 191 -6.84 -4.76 -9.10
CA ARG A 191 -5.68 -5.65 -9.10
C ARG A 191 -4.42 -4.92 -9.55
N TRP A 192 -4.49 -4.11 -10.61
CA TRP A 192 -3.34 -3.35 -11.09
C TRP A 192 -2.92 -2.24 -10.12
N SER A 193 -3.88 -1.49 -9.55
CA SER A 193 -3.61 -0.39 -8.63
C SER A 193 -2.99 -0.83 -7.30
N LEU A 194 -3.23 -2.06 -6.87
CA LEU A 194 -2.71 -2.61 -5.62
C LEU A 194 -1.57 -3.62 -5.84
N ARG A 195 -1.19 -3.86 -7.10
CA ARG A 195 -0.11 -4.79 -7.46
C ARG A 195 1.21 -4.26 -6.94
N ASP A 196 1.99 -5.13 -6.31
CA ASP A 196 3.33 -4.83 -5.77
C ASP A 196 3.36 -3.74 -4.67
N VAL A 197 2.21 -3.15 -4.30
CA VAL A 197 2.09 -2.17 -3.23
C VAL A 197 2.32 -2.84 -1.88
N GLY A 198 3.40 -2.45 -1.21
CA GLY A 198 3.82 -3.05 0.05
C GLY A 198 3.99 -4.56 -0.06
N LEU A 199 4.63 -5.05 -1.13
CA LEU A 199 4.94 -6.46 -1.33
C LEU A 199 5.78 -6.98 -0.15
N LEU A 200 5.31 -8.06 0.49
CA LEU A 200 6.01 -8.71 1.59
C LEU A 200 6.26 -10.17 1.23
N THR A 201 7.53 -10.54 1.11
CA THR A 201 7.94 -11.93 0.95
C THR A 201 7.96 -12.65 2.30
N ARG A 202 7.80 -13.98 2.28
CA ARG A 202 7.96 -14.82 3.50
C ARG A 202 9.28 -14.58 4.23
N GLN A 203 10.37 -14.32 3.50
CA GLN A 203 11.67 -14.02 4.09
C GLN A 203 11.66 -12.70 4.86
N GLU A 204 11.05 -11.65 4.29
CA GLU A 204 10.93 -10.35 4.96
C GLU A 204 10.02 -10.42 6.18
N LEU A 205 8.90 -11.15 6.09
CA LEU A 205 8.03 -11.40 7.23
C LEU A 205 8.80 -12.08 8.37
N GLY A 206 9.58 -13.12 8.07
CA GLY A 206 10.42 -13.81 9.05
C GLY A 206 11.47 -12.89 9.68
N ARG A 207 12.16 -12.08 8.88
CA ARG A 207 13.16 -11.10 9.36
C ARG A 207 12.55 -10.06 10.30
N ARG A 208 11.32 -9.64 10.02
CA ARG A 208 10.61 -8.58 10.77
C ARG A 208 9.65 -9.12 11.83
N ARG A 209 9.57 -10.44 12.00
CA ARG A 209 8.64 -11.14 12.92
C ARG A 209 7.17 -10.80 12.67
N LEU A 210 6.82 -10.55 11.41
CA LEU A 210 5.45 -10.26 10.99
C LEU A 210 4.67 -11.56 10.70
N PRO A 211 3.34 -11.58 10.91
CA PRO A 211 2.51 -12.75 10.62
C PRO A 211 2.57 -13.19 9.15
N ALA A 212 2.50 -14.51 8.92
CA ALA A 212 2.48 -15.08 7.57
C ALA A 212 1.27 -14.63 6.73
N ALA A 213 0.16 -14.27 7.38
CA ALA A 213 -1.04 -13.77 6.70
C ALA A 213 -0.82 -12.45 5.93
N LEU A 214 0.25 -11.71 6.24
CA LEU A 214 0.62 -10.48 5.54
C LEU A 214 1.39 -10.71 4.23
N GLU A 215 1.67 -11.97 3.86
CA GLU A 215 2.42 -12.33 2.64
C GLU A 215 1.73 -11.83 1.37
N GLY A 216 2.53 -11.33 0.42
CA GLY A 216 2.06 -10.77 -0.84
C GLY A 216 1.94 -9.25 -0.83
N ASP A 217 1.27 -8.70 -1.84
CA ASP A 217 0.99 -7.28 -2.01
C ASP A 217 -0.33 -6.86 -1.35
N ALA A 218 -0.68 -5.57 -1.43
CA ALA A 218 -1.91 -5.04 -0.88
C ALA A 218 -3.17 -5.72 -1.46
N TYR A 219 -3.15 -6.13 -2.73
CA TYR A 219 -4.25 -6.86 -3.34
C TYR A 219 -4.43 -8.25 -2.72
N THR A 220 -3.32 -8.98 -2.55
CA THR A 220 -3.30 -10.30 -1.92
C THR A 220 -3.82 -10.21 -0.50
N ARG A 221 -3.30 -9.27 0.30
CA ARG A 221 -3.78 -9.03 1.67
C ARG A 221 -5.27 -8.65 1.73
N LEU A 222 -5.77 -7.85 0.80
CA LEU A 222 -7.19 -7.50 0.72
C LEU A 222 -8.07 -8.74 0.53
N LEU A 223 -7.66 -9.67 -0.33
CA LEU A 223 -8.36 -10.95 -0.53
C LEU A 223 -8.26 -11.83 0.71
N THR A 224 -7.07 -12.02 1.27
CA THR A 224 -6.86 -12.83 2.47
C THR A 224 -7.66 -12.32 3.66
N ARG A 225 -7.74 -10.99 3.88
CA ARG A 225 -8.59 -10.39 4.92
C ARG A 225 -10.06 -10.67 4.69
N SER A 226 -10.51 -10.61 3.44
CA SER A 226 -11.90 -10.92 3.10
C SER A 226 -12.24 -12.38 3.40
N ASP A 227 -11.30 -13.31 3.18
CA ASP A 227 -11.48 -14.72 3.48
C ASP A 227 -11.49 -14.95 5.01
N VAL A 228 -10.51 -14.39 5.74
CA VAL A 228 -10.43 -14.43 7.22
C VAL A 228 -11.66 -13.82 7.89
N MET A 229 -12.20 -12.73 7.35
CA MET A 229 -13.44 -12.14 7.86
C MET A 229 -14.62 -13.12 7.78
N GLY A 230 -14.72 -13.92 6.72
CA GLY A 230 -15.74 -14.96 6.61
C GLY A 230 -15.54 -16.09 7.62
N ASP A 231 -14.28 -16.47 7.85
CA ASP A 231 -13.92 -17.50 8.83
C ASP A 231 -14.22 -17.04 10.27
N LEU A 232 -13.88 -15.80 10.64
CA LEU A 232 -14.18 -15.21 11.96
C LEU A 232 -15.67 -15.14 12.28
N VAL A 233 -16.52 -14.92 11.28
CA VAL A 233 -17.98 -14.95 11.44
C VAL A 233 -18.48 -16.38 11.65
N SER A 234 -17.83 -17.35 11.04
CA SER A 234 -18.21 -18.76 11.10
C SER A 234 -17.68 -19.47 12.35
N ASP A 235 -16.51 -19.07 12.83
CA ASP A 235 -15.84 -19.57 14.02
C ASP A 235 -15.39 -18.40 14.93
N PRO A 236 -16.23 -18.02 15.92
CA PRO A 236 -15.90 -16.94 16.84
C PRO A 236 -14.68 -17.19 17.74
N LEU A 237 -14.20 -18.43 17.82
CA LEU A 237 -13.02 -18.81 18.61
C LEU A 237 -11.72 -18.75 17.79
N MET A 238 -11.81 -18.50 16.49
CA MET A 238 -10.65 -18.37 15.63
C MET A 238 -9.79 -17.18 16.05
N VAL A 239 -8.49 -17.43 16.23
CA VAL A 239 -7.52 -16.36 16.47
C VAL A 239 -7.27 -15.62 15.16
N ASN A 240 -7.40 -14.28 15.17
CA ASN A 240 -7.12 -13.47 13.99
C ASN A 240 -5.65 -13.65 13.53
N PRO A 241 -5.39 -14.19 12.33
CA PRO A 241 -4.04 -14.48 11.86
C PRO A 241 -3.25 -13.22 11.49
N PHE A 242 -3.88 -12.04 11.46
CA PHE A 242 -3.23 -10.75 11.25
C PHE A 242 -2.72 -10.10 12.54
N HIS A 243 -3.00 -10.70 13.71
CA HIS A 243 -2.59 -10.12 14.98
C HIS A 243 -1.06 -9.97 15.05
N VAL A 244 -0.63 -8.74 15.32
CA VAL A 244 0.78 -8.37 15.48
C VAL A 244 0.88 -7.38 16.62
N ASP A 245 1.89 -7.55 17.49
CA ASP A 245 2.06 -6.66 18.60
C ASP A 245 2.51 -5.27 18.13
N THR A 246 2.04 -4.23 18.83
CA THR A 246 2.34 -2.83 18.53
C THR A 246 3.83 -2.56 18.33
N ARG A 247 4.68 -3.17 19.16
CA ARG A 247 6.13 -2.92 19.14
C ARG A 247 6.73 -3.43 17.83
N THR A 248 6.45 -4.69 17.48
CA THR A 248 6.90 -5.31 16.22
C THR A 248 6.44 -4.49 15.02
N VAL A 249 5.20 -3.99 15.01
CA VAL A 249 4.72 -3.11 13.94
C VAL A 249 5.52 -1.81 13.86
N THR A 250 5.70 -1.10 14.98
CA THR A 250 6.41 0.18 14.99
C THR A 250 7.89 0.05 14.62
N GLU A 251 8.53 -1.09 14.94
CA GLU A 251 9.90 -1.41 14.53
C GLU A 251 9.98 -1.77 13.04
N ALA A 252 8.97 -2.46 12.49
CA ALA A 252 8.95 -2.84 11.08
C ALA A 252 8.60 -1.69 10.13
N LEU A 253 7.63 -0.85 10.51
CA LEU A 253 7.02 0.18 9.65
C LEU A 253 8.02 1.10 8.93
N PRO A 254 9.04 1.70 9.60
CA PRO A 254 10.02 2.55 8.95
C PRO A 254 10.68 1.92 7.72
N HIS A 255 10.96 0.64 7.80
CA HIS A 255 11.59 -0.10 6.72
C HIS A 255 10.63 -0.54 5.62
N LEU A 256 9.33 -0.58 5.90
CA LEU A 256 8.30 -0.92 4.91
C LEU A 256 7.90 0.28 4.07
N VAL A 257 8.10 1.50 4.59
CA VAL A 257 7.70 2.75 3.93
C VAL A 257 8.88 3.54 3.36
N GLY A 258 10.11 3.25 3.79
CA GLY A 258 11.31 3.87 3.22
C GLY A 258 11.45 3.52 1.73
N GLY A 259 11.75 4.53 0.92
CA GLY A 259 11.83 4.40 -0.55
C GLY A 259 10.48 4.45 -1.26
N LEU A 260 9.36 4.61 -0.53
CA LEU A 260 8.03 4.75 -1.12
C LEU A 260 7.60 6.21 -1.21
N ASP A 261 6.69 6.49 -2.14
CA ASP A 261 5.91 7.72 -2.09
C ASP A 261 4.83 7.68 -1.01
N ILE A 262 4.28 8.86 -0.67
CA ILE A 262 3.29 8.99 0.41
C ILE A 262 1.99 8.22 0.13
N ALA A 263 1.54 8.13 -1.12
CA ALA A 263 0.32 7.38 -1.44
C ALA A 263 0.56 5.87 -1.28
N THR A 264 1.67 5.36 -1.80
CA THR A 264 2.07 3.96 -1.65
C THR A 264 2.34 3.60 -0.19
N ALA A 265 2.94 4.50 0.59
CA ALA A 265 3.13 4.33 2.03
C ALA A 265 1.78 4.24 2.77
N ARG A 266 0.81 5.11 2.46
CA ARG A 266 -0.53 5.06 3.06
C ARG A 266 -1.26 3.77 2.72
N LEU A 267 -1.22 3.33 1.45
CA LEU A 267 -1.80 2.05 1.04
C LEU A 267 -1.12 0.86 1.69
N THR A 268 0.20 0.93 1.89
CA THR A 268 0.98 -0.09 2.59
C THR A 268 0.52 -0.19 4.05
N VAL A 269 0.45 0.94 4.76
CA VAL A 269 -0.04 1.00 6.16
C VAL A 269 -1.48 0.51 6.28
N ALA A 270 -2.37 0.90 5.37
CA ALA A 270 -3.76 0.43 5.37
C ALA A 270 -3.85 -1.08 5.10
N GLY A 271 -3.07 -1.59 4.14
CA GLY A 271 -3.02 -3.02 3.82
C GLY A 271 -2.45 -3.89 4.96
N LEU A 272 -1.61 -3.32 5.82
CA LEU A 272 -1.11 -3.98 7.04
C LEU A 272 -2.20 -4.14 8.11
N GLY A 273 -3.29 -3.37 8.06
CA GLY A 273 -4.43 -3.44 8.99
C GLY A 273 -3.98 -3.42 10.46
N ILE A 274 -3.26 -2.36 10.84
CA ILE A 274 -2.66 -2.24 12.16
C ILE A 274 -3.74 -1.95 13.20
N GLU A 275 -3.83 -2.82 14.19
CA GLU A 275 -4.66 -2.60 15.37
C GLU A 275 -3.89 -1.78 16.40
N THR A 276 -4.45 -0.64 16.78
CA THR A 276 -3.85 0.30 17.74
C THR A 276 -4.68 0.48 19.00
N SER A 277 -5.90 -0.07 19.02
CA SER A 277 -6.76 -0.05 20.19
C SER A 277 -6.17 -0.91 21.30
N LEU A 278 -5.67 -0.26 22.33
CA LEU A 278 -5.43 -0.89 23.63
C LEU A 278 -6.76 -1.53 24.06
N HIS A 279 -6.72 -2.81 24.45
CA HIS A 279 -7.87 -3.42 25.11
C HIS A 279 -8.10 -2.63 26.40
N ALA A 280 -9.12 -1.77 26.39
CA ALA A 280 -9.60 -1.16 27.61
C ALA A 280 -10.21 -2.31 28.43
N GLY A 281 -9.44 -2.86 29.37
CA GLY A 281 -10.01 -3.66 30.44
C GLY A 281 -11.12 -2.81 31.06
N VAL A 282 -12.36 -3.26 30.92
CA VAL A 282 -13.51 -2.65 31.58
C VAL A 282 -13.36 -2.97 33.05
N GLY A 283 -12.52 -2.20 33.75
CA GLY A 283 -12.58 -2.09 35.19
C GLY A 283 -13.88 -1.37 35.53
N ALA A 284 -14.91 -2.13 35.90
CA ALA A 284 -16.07 -1.56 36.58
C ALA A 284 -15.60 -0.91 37.90
N PRO A 285 -16.15 0.26 38.29
CA PRO A 285 -15.85 0.90 39.57
C PRO A 285 -16.31 0.08 40.77
#